data_AF-A0A2X3H0F3-F1
#
_entry.id   AF-A0A2X3H0F3-F1
#
_cell.length_a   1.000
_cell.length_b   1.000
_cell.length_c   1.000
_cell.angle_alpha   90.00
_cell.angle_beta   90.00
_cell.angle_gamma   90.00
#
_symmetry.space_group_name_H-M   'P 1'
#
loop_
_entity.id
_entity.type
_entity.pdbx_description
1 polymer ?
#
loop_
_entity_poly.entity_id
_entity_poly.type
_entity_poly.pdbx_seq_one_letter_code
_entity_poly.pdbx_strand_id
1 'polypeptide(L)'
;MLTAYQSDIPLGMITGQDDFRISVAGAQEKTALLRMGEQWCIPQGATPTTHIIKLPIGEIKQPNATLDLRESVDNEYLCLALARELGLAVPEAEIITTPRIRALAVTRFDRRWAQEGRVLLRLPQEDLCQAFGLPSSDEI
;
A
#
# COMPACT_ATOMS: atom_id res chain seq x y z
N MET A 1 3.79 -15.14 -2.85
CA MET A 1 4.08 -13.69 -2.85
C MET A 1 3.57 -13.01 -1.59
N LEU A 2 2.27 -12.98 -1.32
CA LEU A 2 1.74 -12.34 -0.09
C LEU A 2 2.05 -13.09 1.21
N THR A 3 2.46 -14.36 1.13
CA THR A 3 2.84 -15.19 2.29
C THR A 3 4.27 -14.94 2.79
N ALA A 4 5.05 -14.09 2.13
CA ALA A 4 6.39 -13.72 2.59
C ALA A 4 6.38 -12.97 3.95
N TYR A 5 5.22 -12.46 4.37
CA TYR A 5 5.00 -11.85 5.69
C TYR A 5 5.07 -12.85 6.87
N GLN A 6 4.90 -14.17 6.63
CA GLN A 6 4.88 -15.21 7.68
C GLN A 6 6.28 -15.70 8.09
N SER A 7 7.32 -15.21 7.42
CA SER A 7 8.71 -15.36 7.81
C SER A 7 9.13 -14.04 8.43
N ASP A 8 9.76 -14.04 9.61
CA ASP A 8 10.27 -12.89 10.39
C ASP A 8 11.31 -12.04 9.63
N ILE A 9 10.95 -11.62 8.42
CA ILE A 9 11.77 -10.95 7.46
C ILE A 9 11.03 -9.66 7.10
N PRO A 10 11.62 -8.48 7.33
CA PRO A 10 11.01 -7.22 6.96
C PRO A 10 10.53 -7.27 5.50
N LEU A 11 9.25 -6.91 5.27
CA LEU A 11 8.65 -6.91 3.93
C LEU A 11 9.48 -6.03 2.99
N GLY A 12 10.28 -6.69 2.15
CA GLY A 12 11.40 -6.03 1.45
C GLY A 12 12.60 -6.97 1.25
N MET A 13 12.83 -7.90 2.17
CA MET A 13 14.03 -8.74 2.15
C MET A 13 13.70 -10.21 1.88
N ILE A 14 13.08 -10.55 0.75
CA ILE A 14 12.94 -11.98 0.40
C ILE A 14 14.34 -12.56 0.23
N THR A 15 14.68 -13.62 0.96
CA THR A 15 15.98 -14.30 0.83
C THR A 15 16.16 -14.78 -0.62
N GLY A 16 17.15 -14.21 -1.33
CA GLY A 16 17.39 -14.44 -2.76
C GLY A 16 16.85 -13.37 -3.72
N GLN A 17 16.27 -12.28 -3.21
CA GLN A 17 15.88 -11.09 -3.99
C GLN A 17 16.34 -9.80 -3.28
N ASP A 18 17.65 -9.57 -3.27
CA ASP A 18 18.32 -8.45 -2.57
C ASP A 18 17.92 -7.04 -3.08
N ASP A 19 17.17 -6.96 -4.18
CA ASP A 19 16.82 -5.72 -4.90
C ASP A 19 15.43 -5.14 -4.55
N PHE A 20 14.63 -5.82 -3.72
CA PHE A 20 13.26 -5.38 -3.41
C PHE A 20 13.22 -4.36 -2.25
N ARG A 21 13.73 -3.14 -2.46
CA ARG A 21 13.69 -2.08 -1.43
C ARG A 21 12.44 -1.21 -1.57
N ILE A 22 11.45 -1.42 -0.69
CA ILE A 22 10.24 -0.59 -0.62
C ILE A 22 10.18 0.13 0.72
N SER A 23 9.99 1.44 0.68
CA SER A 23 9.64 2.27 1.84
C SER A 23 8.32 2.98 1.54
N VAL A 24 7.30 2.72 2.37
CA VAL A 24 5.99 3.39 2.34
C VAL A 24 5.64 3.74 3.78
N ALA A 25 5.39 5.02 4.04
CA ALA A 25 5.06 5.52 5.37
C ALA A 25 3.71 5.00 5.90
N GLY A 26 3.52 5.05 7.23
CA GLY A 26 2.30 4.71 7.96
C GLY A 26 2.38 3.40 8.74
N ALA A 27 1.65 3.31 9.85
CA ALA A 27 1.77 2.26 10.86
C ALA A 27 1.17 0.89 10.47
N GLN A 28 0.20 0.87 9.54
CA GLN A 28 -0.38 -0.38 9.04
C GLN A 28 0.61 -1.13 8.15
N GLU A 29 0.70 -2.45 8.34
CA GLU A 29 1.51 -3.32 7.50
C GLU A 29 1.08 -3.21 6.03
N LYS A 30 2.04 -2.87 5.17
CA LYS A 30 1.82 -2.63 3.75
C LYS A 30 3.04 -3.02 2.93
N THR A 31 2.79 -3.44 1.70
CA THR A 31 3.83 -3.60 0.67
C THR A 31 3.42 -2.83 -0.58
N ALA A 32 4.22 -2.85 -1.64
CA ALA A 32 3.82 -2.29 -2.91
C ALA A 32 4.28 -3.18 -4.07
N LEU A 33 3.45 -3.28 -5.11
CA LEU A 33 3.68 -4.15 -6.25
C LEU A 33 3.44 -3.41 -7.57
N LEU A 34 4.03 -3.94 -8.63
CA LEU A 34 3.73 -3.54 -9.99
C LEU A 34 2.58 -4.41 -10.52
N ARG A 35 1.56 -3.80 -11.14
CA ARG A 35 0.51 -4.50 -11.87
C ARG A 35 0.73 -4.28 -13.37
N MET A 36 0.93 -5.36 -14.10
CA MET A 36 1.06 -5.38 -15.56
C MET A 36 -0.11 -6.18 -16.13
N GLY A 37 -1.09 -5.49 -16.72
CA GLY A 37 -2.35 -6.11 -17.09
C GLY A 37 -3.04 -6.74 -15.87
N GLU A 38 -3.26 -8.05 -15.91
CA GLU A 38 -3.88 -8.81 -14.82
C GLU A 38 -2.87 -9.42 -13.84
N GLN A 39 -1.57 -9.22 -14.05
CA GLN A 39 -0.53 -9.88 -13.27
C GLN A 39 0.10 -8.95 -12.24
N TRP A 40 0.35 -9.52 -11.04
CA TRP A 40 1.12 -8.89 -9.97
C TRP A 40 2.59 -9.27 -10.08
N CYS A 41 3.46 -8.25 -10.11
CA CYS A 41 4.90 -8.39 -10.30
C CYS A 41 5.67 -7.73 -9.15
N ILE A 42 6.79 -8.34 -8.78
CA ILE A 42 7.82 -7.71 -7.94
C ILE A 42 8.71 -6.88 -8.86
N PRO A 43 8.81 -5.54 -8.68
CA PRO A 43 9.72 -4.71 -9.45
C PRO A 43 11.18 -5.09 -9.19
N GLN A 44 12.02 -4.91 -10.20
CA GLN A 44 13.48 -5.08 -10.12
C GLN A 44 14.20 -3.76 -10.42
N GLY A 45 15.34 -3.54 -9.78
CA GLY A 45 16.14 -2.32 -9.92
C GLY A 45 15.32 -1.04 -9.72
N ALA A 46 15.39 -0.10 -10.66
CA ALA A 46 14.70 1.19 -10.58
C ALA A 46 13.21 1.16 -10.96
N THR A 47 12.66 -0.01 -11.31
CA THR A 47 11.27 -0.15 -11.77
C THR A 47 10.29 0.29 -10.67
N PRO A 48 9.38 1.25 -10.94
CA PRO A 48 8.41 1.68 -9.92
C PRO A 48 7.31 0.63 -9.69
N THR A 49 6.75 0.63 -8.47
CA THR A 49 5.47 -0.01 -8.17
C THR A 49 4.29 0.86 -8.65
N THR A 50 3.12 0.25 -8.78
CA THR A 50 1.86 0.91 -9.20
C THR A 50 0.78 0.87 -8.15
N HIS A 51 0.85 -0.08 -7.21
CA HIS A 51 -0.15 -0.23 -6.17
C HIS A 51 0.52 -0.36 -4.81
N ILE A 52 -0.13 0.17 -3.78
CA ILE A 52 0.15 -0.15 -2.38
C ILE A 52 -0.81 -1.27 -1.99
N ILE A 53 -0.28 -2.33 -1.41
CA ILE A 53 -1.05 -3.46 -0.91
C ILE A 53 -1.11 -3.35 0.61
N LYS A 54 -2.31 -3.16 1.14
CA LYS A 54 -2.58 -3.03 2.57
C LYS A 54 -3.13 -4.34 3.12
N LEU A 55 -2.48 -4.85 4.16
CA LEU A 55 -2.87 -6.09 4.83
C LEU A 55 -3.87 -5.80 5.96
N PRO A 56 -4.67 -6.79 6.41
CA PRO A 56 -5.55 -6.63 7.56
C PRO A 56 -4.75 -6.24 8.81
N ILE A 57 -5.25 -5.26 9.56
CA ILE A 57 -4.54 -4.73 10.74
C ILE A 57 -4.63 -5.71 11.92
N GLY A 58 -5.74 -6.45 12.04
CA GLY A 58 -5.99 -7.34 13.16
C GLY A 58 -6.50 -6.58 14.39
N GLU A 59 -6.09 -6.97 15.59
CA GLU A 59 -6.50 -6.31 16.83
C GLU A 59 -5.38 -5.44 17.39
N ILE A 60 -5.69 -4.18 17.71
CA ILE A 60 -4.76 -3.27 18.39
C ILE A 60 -5.16 -3.18 19.86
N LYS A 61 -4.28 -3.64 20.74
CA LYS A 61 -4.45 -3.49 22.20
C LYS A 61 -3.96 -2.12 22.63
N GLN A 62 -4.87 -1.27 23.09
CA GLN A 62 -4.57 -0.01 23.74
C GLN A 62 -4.70 -0.18 25.27
N PRO A 63 -4.09 0.71 26.09
CA PRO A 63 -4.08 0.57 27.55
C PRO A 63 -5.49 0.41 28.17
N ASN A 64 -6.51 1.01 27.54
CA ASN A 64 -7.87 1.08 28.07
C ASN A 64 -8.93 0.44 27.15
N ALA A 65 -8.56 -0.08 25.98
CA ALA A 65 -9.48 -0.65 25.00
C ALA A 65 -8.78 -1.57 24.00
N THR A 66 -9.50 -2.53 23.44
CA THR A 66 -9.05 -3.27 22.25
C THR A 66 -9.81 -2.73 21.05
N LEU A 67 -9.08 -2.22 20.06
CA LEU A 67 -9.65 -1.82 18.79
C LEU A 67 -9.58 -3.01 17.82
N ASP A 68 -10.75 -3.52 17.43
CA ASP A 68 -10.86 -4.62 16.47
C ASP A 68 -10.91 -4.08 15.04
N LEU A 69 -9.82 -4.31 14.30
CA LEU A 69 -9.64 -3.91 12.90
C LEU A 69 -9.37 -5.14 12.02
N ARG A 70 -9.89 -6.32 12.39
CA ARG A 70 -9.74 -7.53 11.58
C ARG A 70 -10.33 -7.37 10.18
N GLU A 71 -11.40 -6.59 10.07
CA GLU A 71 -12.08 -6.26 8.82
C GLU A 71 -11.58 -4.93 8.19
N SER A 72 -10.34 -4.51 8.49
CA SER A 72 -9.82 -3.20 8.02
C SER A 72 -9.79 -3.07 6.49
N VAL A 73 -9.61 -4.19 5.77
CA VAL A 73 -9.63 -4.21 4.30
C VAL A 73 -11.00 -3.82 3.76
N ASP A 74 -12.06 -4.45 4.26
CA ASP A 74 -13.43 -4.21 3.83
C ASP A 74 -13.94 -2.83 4.29
N ASN A 75 -13.56 -2.41 5.49
CA ASN A 75 -13.85 -1.06 6.00
C ASN A 75 -13.25 0.01 5.08
N GLU A 76 -11.95 -0.08 4.79
CA GLU A 76 -11.29 0.93 3.96
C GLU A 76 -11.82 0.91 2.51
N TYR A 77 -12.07 -0.28 1.95
CA TYR A 77 -12.68 -0.39 0.63
C TYR A 77 -14.05 0.31 0.56
N LEU A 78 -14.91 0.08 1.56
CA LEU A 78 -16.23 0.71 1.64
C LEU A 78 -16.10 2.23 1.77
N CYS A 79 -15.18 2.73 2.58
CA CYS A 79 -14.94 4.17 2.75
C CYS A 79 -14.49 4.82 1.43
N LEU A 80 -13.56 4.20 0.70
CA LEU A 80 -13.11 4.69 -0.60
C LEU A 80 -14.22 4.65 -1.65
N ALA A 81 -15.02 3.59 -1.68
CA ALA A 81 -16.16 3.48 -2.59
C ALA A 81 -17.20 4.58 -2.29
N LEU A 82 -17.57 4.78 -1.02
CA LEU A 82 -18.49 5.83 -0.62
C LEU A 82 -17.95 7.22 -0.96
N ALA A 83 -16.68 7.50 -0.65
CA ALA A 83 -16.06 8.78 -0.97
C ALA A 83 -16.08 9.08 -2.47
N ARG A 84 -15.85 8.07 -3.31
CA ARG A 84 -15.94 8.18 -4.77
C ARG A 84 -17.37 8.48 -5.23
N GLU A 85 -18.37 7.77 -4.71
CA GLU A 85 -19.79 8.01 -5.02
C GLU A 85 -20.26 9.41 -4.57
N LEU A 86 -19.64 9.96 -3.53
CA LEU A 86 -19.85 11.35 -3.08
C LEU A 86 -19.09 12.39 -3.92
N GLY A 87 -18.34 11.97 -4.95
CA GLY A 87 -17.59 12.85 -5.84
C GLY A 87 -16.25 13.35 -5.28
N LEU A 88 -15.73 12.73 -4.23
CA LEU A 88 -14.41 13.06 -3.69
C LEU A 88 -13.30 12.47 -4.56
N ALA A 89 -12.20 13.20 -4.70
CA ALA A 89 -11.00 12.73 -5.37
C ALA A 89 -10.25 11.73 -4.47
N VAL A 90 -10.52 10.44 -4.68
CA VAL A 90 -9.90 9.33 -3.94
C VAL A 90 -9.21 8.37 -4.91
N PRO A 91 -8.16 7.64 -4.46
CA PRO A 91 -7.53 6.64 -5.31
C PRO A 91 -8.48 5.49 -5.64
N GLU A 92 -8.27 4.89 -6.81
CA GLU A 92 -8.89 3.61 -7.13
C GLU A 92 -8.35 2.52 -6.20
N ALA A 93 -9.22 1.61 -5.82
CA ALA A 93 -8.87 0.49 -4.97
C ALA A 93 -9.72 -0.73 -5.30
N GLU A 94 -9.12 -1.90 -5.16
CA GLU A 94 -9.77 -3.20 -5.33
C GLU A 94 -9.36 -4.13 -4.19
N ILE A 95 -10.24 -5.05 -3.83
CA ILE A 95 -9.87 -6.11 -2.89
C ILE A 95 -9.26 -7.26 -3.67
N ILE A 96 -8.02 -7.60 -3.33
CA ILE A 96 -7.34 -8.78 -3.85
C ILE A 96 -7.39 -9.91 -2.84
N THR A 97 -7.60 -11.13 -3.34
CA THR A 97 -7.70 -12.32 -2.50
C THR A 97 -6.74 -13.39 -2.99
N THR A 98 -6.00 -13.97 -2.05
CA THR A 98 -5.27 -15.23 -2.22
C THR A 98 -5.89 -16.27 -1.30
N PRO A 99 -5.56 -17.56 -1.43
CA PRO A 99 -6.12 -18.60 -0.56
C PRO A 99 -5.93 -18.38 0.95
N ARG A 100 -5.00 -17.50 1.36
CA ARG A 100 -4.66 -17.23 2.76
C ARG A 100 -4.87 -15.79 3.20
N ILE A 101 -4.89 -14.84 2.27
CA ILE A 101 -4.81 -13.41 2.58
C ILE A 101 -5.79 -12.66 1.70
N ARG A 102 -6.60 -11.82 2.35
CA ARG A 102 -7.41 -10.77 1.75
C ARG A 102 -6.70 -9.44 2.01
N ALA A 103 -6.51 -8.63 0.98
CA ALA A 103 -5.77 -7.36 1.06
C ALA A 103 -6.41 -6.30 0.18
N LEU A 104 -6.17 -5.03 0.51
CA LEU A 104 -6.60 -3.90 -0.31
C LEU A 104 -5.46 -3.49 -1.24
N ALA A 105 -5.67 -3.52 -2.55
CA ALA A 105 -4.75 -2.96 -3.52
C ALA A 105 -5.23 -1.55 -3.89
N VAL A 106 -4.47 -0.52 -3.50
CA VAL A 106 -4.76 0.88 -3.77
C VAL A 106 -3.84 1.37 -4.88
N THR A 107 -4.42 1.89 -5.97
CA THR A 107 -3.66 2.47 -7.09
C THR A 107 -2.94 3.73 -6.64
N ARG A 108 -1.63 3.79 -6.92
CA ARG A 108 -0.77 4.91 -6.55
C ARG A 108 -1.04 6.12 -7.44
N PHE A 109 -1.41 7.24 -6.83
CA PHE A 109 -1.60 8.51 -7.54
C PHE A 109 -0.27 9.25 -7.80
N ASP A 110 0.82 8.87 -7.14
CA ASP A 110 2.18 9.37 -7.38
C ASP A 110 2.90 8.60 -8.51
N ARG A 111 2.15 7.90 -9.36
CA ARG A 111 2.63 7.11 -10.48
C ARG A 111 1.81 7.41 -11.73
N ARG A 112 2.47 7.46 -12.90
CA ARG A 112 1.79 7.70 -14.17
C ARG A 112 2.46 6.96 -15.32
N TRP A 113 1.68 6.23 -16.09
CA TRP A 113 2.12 5.66 -17.37
C TRP A 113 2.26 6.76 -18.43
N ALA A 114 3.34 6.72 -19.20
CA ALA A 114 3.66 7.63 -20.28
C ALA A 114 4.12 6.83 -21.52
N GLN A 115 4.30 7.53 -22.65
CA GLN A 115 4.71 6.93 -23.92
C GLN A 115 3.86 5.70 -24.28
N GLU A 116 2.53 5.88 -24.33
CA GLU A 116 1.57 4.82 -24.67
C GLU A 116 1.69 3.58 -23.76
N GLY A 117 1.93 3.78 -22.47
CA GLY A 117 2.02 2.69 -21.49
C GLY A 117 3.38 1.99 -21.44
N ARG A 118 4.41 2.53 -22.10
CA ARG A 118 5.76 1.91 -22.11
C ARG A 118 6.64 2.36 -20.96
N VAL A 119 6.41 3.56 -20.42
CA VAL A 119 7.26 4.14 -19.37
C VAL A 119 6.41 4.47 -18.15
N LEU A 120 6.79 3.91 -17.00
CA LEU A 120 6.16 4.23 -15.72
C LEU A 120 6.97 5.32 -15.00
N LEU A 121 6.37 6.50 -14.83
CA LEU A 121 6.99 7.65 -14.18
C LEU A 121 6.63 7.71 -12.69
N ARG A 122 7.55 8.23 -11.88
CA ARG A 122 7.30 8.69 -10.50
C ARG A 122 6.92 10.16 -10.54
N LEU A 123 5.84 10.53 -9.86
CA LEU A 123 5.46 11.93 -9.64
C LEU A 123 5.98 12.35 -8.25
N PRO A 124 6.72 13.47 -8.12
CA PRO A 124 7.13 13.98 -6.82
C PRO A 124 5.91 14.25 -5.92
N GLN A 125 5.95 13.73 -4.70
CA GLN A 125 4.91 13.89 -3.70
C GLN A 125 5.58 13.92 -2.32
N GLU A 126 5.08 14.78 -1.45
CA GLU A 126 5.41 14.84 -0.02
C GLU A 126 4.13 14.93 0.81
N ASP A 127 4.19 14.55 2.08
CA ASP A 127 3.11 14.79 3.04
C ASP A 127 3.23 16.19 3.68
N LEU A 128 2.22 16.59 4.47
CA LEU A 128 2.21 17.91 5.09
C LEU A 128 3.32 18.07 6.13
N CYS A 129 3.67 17.02 6.89
CA CYS A 129 4.75 17.10 7.86
C CYS A 129 6.08 17.39 7.14
N GLN A 130 6.38 16.69 6.06
CA GLN A 130 7.55 16.94 5.22
C GLN A 130 7.57 18.36 4.64
N ALA A 131 6.44 18.82 4.09
CA ALA A 131 6.31 20.17 3.52
C ALA A 131 6.57 21.27 4.56
N PHE A 132 6.19 21.05 5.82
CA PHE A 132 6.43 21.97 6.93
C PHE A 132 7.74 21.70 7.70
N GLY A 133 8.51 20.67 7.34
CA GLY A 133 9.72 20.28 8.05
C GLY A 133 9.47 19.73 9.47
N LEU A 134 8.28 19.18 9.71
CA LEU A 134 7.86 18.62 10.99
C LEU A 134 8.20 17.12 11.08
N PRO A 135 8.57 16.62 12.28
CA PRO A 135 8.73 15.19 12.52
C PRO A 135 7.38 14.45 12.46
N SER A 136 7.41 13.15 12.21
CA SER A 136 6.20 12.31 12.20
C SER A 136 5.46 12.25 13.54
N SER A 137 6.11 12.60 14.65
CA SER A 137 5.48 12.70 15.97
C SER A 137 4.46 13.83 16.07
N ASP A 138 4.50 14.78 15.14
CA ASP A 138 3.66 15.97 15.11
C ASP A 138 2.49 15.80 14.13
N GLU A 139 2.33 14.59 13.57
CA GLU A 139 1.16 14.22 12.76
C GLU A 139 -0.09 14.20 13.66
N ILE A 140 -1.10 15.03 13.32
CA ILE A 140 -2.35 15.23 14.09
C ILE A 140 -3.37 14.15 13.76
#